data_AF-R6VSF4-F1
#
_entry.id   AF-R6VSF4-F1
#
_cell.length_a   1.000
_cell.length_b   1.000
_cell.length_c   1.000
_cell.angle_alpha   90.00
_cell.angle_beta   90.00
_cell.angle_gamma   90.00
#
_symmetry.space_group_name_H-M   'P 1'
#
loop_
_entity.id
_entity.type
_entity.pdbx_description
1 polymer ?
#
loop_
_entity_poly.entity_id
_entity_poly.type
_entity_poly.pdbx_seq_one_letter_code
_entity_poly.pdbx_strand_id
1 'polypeptide(L)'
;MADIEDTMSIINTDKYVVFGGSGCLNKEIARGKVMVPTEAYRDEGTSYHYAPASDYIKIQNADVVAKFMETVGLPYVKGKTWTTDAVHRETRANFEKRKADGCISVEMECAAVQAVCDYRKLNAYFFFTCGDLLDAPKWNERIEKNQVKHTQHDAGHFDIALELACYIAE
;
A
#
# COMPACT_ATOMS: atom_id res chain seq x y z
N MET A 1 3.51 -19.41 -9.87
CA MET A 1 3.41 -18.12 -9.16
C MET A 1 4.32 -17.20 -9.96
N ALA A 2 3.79 -16.16 -10.60
CA ALA A 2 4.61 -15.20 -11.33
C ALA A 2 4.89 -14.03 -10.38
N ASP A 3 6.13 -13.85 -9.98
CA ASP A 3 6.55 -12.66 -9.24
C ASP A 3 6.73 -11.45 -10.17
N ILE A 4 7.02 -10.27 -9.61
CA ILE A 4 7.21 -9.06 -10.42
C ILE A 4 8.31 -9.24 -11.47
N GLU A 5 9.35 -10.00 -11.17
CA GLU A 5 10.45 -10.22 -12.12
C GLU A 5 10.01 -11.11 -13.28
N ASP A 6 9.24 -12.17 -13.01
CA ASP A 6 8.64 -13.02 -14.05
C ASP A 6 7.75 -12.20 -15.00
N THR A 7 7.01 -11.21 -14.48
CA THR A 7 6.11 -10.39 -15.32
C THR A 7 6.85 -9.63 -16.42
N MET A 8 8.13 -9.30 -16.23
CA MET A 8 8.93 -8.59 -17.23
C MET A 8 9.12 -9.40 -18.53
N SER A 9 8.95 -10.72 -18.47
CA SER A 9 9.08 -11.60 -19.64
C SER A 9 7.78 -11.76 -20.43
N ILE A 10 6.65 -11.33 -19.87
CA ILE A 10 5.30 -11.60 -20.42
C ILE A 10 4.47 -10.34 -20.64
N ILE A 11 4.75 -9.24 -19.92
CA ILE A 11 4.00 -7.99 -19.98
C ILE A 11 4.97 -6.85 -20.28
N ASN A 12 4.63 -6.01 -21.25
CA ASN A 12 5.39 -4.80 -21.58
C ASN A 12 4.88 -3.61 -20.75
N THR A 13 5.22 -3.57 -19.46
CA THR A 13 4.90 -2.47 -18.55
C THR A 13 6.09 -2.15 -17.64
N ASP A 14 6.21 -0.89 -17.26
CA ASP A 14 7.13 -0.42 -16.23
C ASP A 14 6.40 0.10 -14.97
N LYS A 15 5.07 0.02 -14.94
CA LYS A 15 4.22 0.55 -13.86
C LYS A 15 3.42 -0.56 -13.19
N TYR A 16 3.48 -0.58 -11.86
CA TYR A 16 2.83 -1.57 -11.00
C TYR A 16 2.02 -0.86 -9.92
N VAL A 17 0.71 -1.03 -9.95
CA VAL A 17 -0.16 -0.62 -8.84
C VAL A 17 -0.25 -1.77 -7.86
N VAL A 18 0.15 -1.53 -6.61
CA VAL A 18 0.15 -2.52 -5.54
C VAL A 18 -0.76 -2.03 -4.44
N PHE A 19 -1.79 -2.81 -4.15
CA PHE A 19 -2.80 -2.44 -3.18
C PHE A 19 -3.30 -3.64 -2.41
N GLY A 20 -3.76 -3.41 -1.20
CA GLY A 20 -4.20 -4.50 -0.33
C GLY A 20 -4.66 -4.05 1.05
N GLY A 21 -4.97 -5.06 1.86
CA GLY A 21 -5.26 -4.90 3.27
C GLY A 21 -3.99 -4.72 4.10
N SER A 22 -4.12 -4.03 5.23
CA SER A 22 -3.03 -3.82 6.19
C SER A 22 -3.57 -3.70 7.60
N GLY A 23 -2.74 -4.01 8.59
CA GLY A 23 -2.99 -3.66 9.98
C GLY A 23 -2.85 -2.16 10.21
N CYS A 24 -3.71 -1.59 11.05
CA CYS A 24 -3.71 -0.16 11.36
C CYS A 24 -2.98 0.13 12.68
N LEU A 25 -1.87 0.87 12.62
CA LEU A 25 -1.07 1.23 13.79
C LEU A 25 -1.56 2.53 14.46
N ASN A 26 -2.25 3.39 13.70
CA ASN A 26 -2.82 4.63 14.22
C ASN A 26 -4.24 4.86 13.70
N LYS A 27 -5.22 4.35 14.45
CA LYS A 27 -6.64 4.44 14.12
C LYS A 27 -7.15 5.88 14.03
N GLU A 28 -6.64 6.79 14.85
CA GLU A 28 -7.12 8.17 14.91
C GLU A 28 -6.90 8.91 13.59
N ILE A 29 -5.79 8.64 12.92
CA ILE A 29 -5.44 9.31 11.65
C ILE A 29 -5.91 8.55 10.42
N ALA A 30 -6.04 7.22 10.51
CA ALA A 30 -6.35 6.33 9.38
C ALA A 30 -7.84 6.01 9.22
N ARG A 31 -8.68 6.25 10.24
CA ARG A 31 -10.12 5.96 10.18
C ARG A 31 -10.76 6.64 8.98
N GLY A 32 -11.41 5.84 8.13
CA GLY A 32 -12.12 6.29 6.93
C GLY A 32 -11.22 6.80 5.80
N LYS A 33 -9.91 6.50 5.82
CA LYS A 33 -8.94 6.98 4.83
C LYS A 33 -8.12 5.84 4.24
N VAL A 34 -7.74 5.99 2.98
CA VAL A 34 -6.71 5.17 2.34
C VAL A 34 -5.33 5.57 2.89
N MET A 35 -4.47 4.59 3.14
CA MET A 35 -3.11 4.83 3.63
C MET A 35 -2.12 4.78 2.48
N VAL A 36 -1.34 5.84 2.30
CA VAL A 36 -0.31 5.94 1.25
C VAL A 36 1.07 5.87 1.92
N PRO A 37 1.83 4.78 1.74
CA PRO A 37 3.12 4.62 2.40
C PRO A 37 4.17 5.56 1.79
N THR A 38 4.94 6.26 2.64
CA THR A 38 6.04 7.13 2.21
C THR A 38 7.41 6.47 2.32
N GLU A 39 7.56 5.58 3.31
CA GLU A 39 8.72 4.72 3.53
C GLU A 39 8.23 3.39 4.11
N ALA A 40 8.95 2.30 3.88
CA ALA A 40 8.66 1.00 4.46
C ALA A 40 9.81 0.53 5.36
N TYR A 41 9.50 0.19 6.62
CA TYR A 41 10.44 -0.48 7.52
C TYR A 41 10.63 -1.91 7.08
N ARG A 42 11.89 -2.33 6.95
CA ARG A 42 12.32 -3.60 6.35
C ARG A 42 12.49 -4.69 7.41
N ASP A 43 11.38 -5.25 7.87
CA ASP A 43 11.33 -6.41 8.78
C ASP A 43 11.01 -7.72 8.02
N GLU A 44 11.44 -7.78 6.76
CA GLU A 44 11.35 -8.94 5.87
C GLU A 44 12.73 -9.22 5.25
N GLY A 45 12.93 -10.44 4.74
CA GLY A 45 14.24 -10.86 4.23
C GLY A 45 14.57 -10.47 2.79
N THR A 46 13.56 -10.28 1.95
CA THR A 46 13.69 -10.17 0.49
C THR A 46 14.39 -8.88 0.07
N SER A 47 14.01 -7.72 0.62
CA SER A 47 14.54 -6.42 0.16
C SER A 47 16.07 -6.32 0.30
N TYR A 48 16.67 -7.02 1.27
CA TYR A 48 18.11 -7.02 1.51
C TYR A 48 18.92 -7.71 0.40
N HIS A 49 18.27 -8.46 -0.48
CA HIS A 49 18.89 -9.01 -1.68
C HIS A 49 18.90 -8.03 -2.87
N TYR A 50 18.08 -6.98 -2.83
CA TYR A 50 17.91 -6.00 -3.92
C TYR A 50 18.40 -4.59 -3.57
N ALA A 51 18.55 -4.27 -2.28
CA ALA A 51 19.01 -2.96 -1.81
C ALA A 51 19.98 -3.08 -0.61
N PRO A 52 20.99 -2.18 -0.47
CA PRO A 52 21.88 -2.14 0.68
C PRO A 52 21.14 -2.13 2.02
N ALA A 53 21.73 -2.71 3.05
CA ALA A 53 21.12 -2.77 4.38
C ALA A 53 20.82 -1.36 4.93
N SER A 54 19.57 -1.16 5.34
CA SER A 54 19.02 0.07 5.94
C SER A 54 17.71 -0.30 6.62
N ASP A 55 17.32 0.41 7.67
CA ASP A 55 16.06 0.18 8.38
C ASP A 55 14.84 0.45 7.48
N TYR A 56 14.94 1.45 6.60
CA TYR A 56 13.85 1.91 5.75
C TYR A 56 14.25 1.93 4.28
N ILE A 57 13.26 1.70 3.42
CA ILE A 57 13.29 2.00 1.99
C ILE A 57 12.24 3.07 1.66
N LYS A 58 12.62 4.03 0.81
CA LYS A 58 11.74 5.11 0.37
C LYS A 58 10.75 4.61 -0.67
N ILE A 59 9.48 4.98 -0.54
CA ILE A 59 8.46 4.73 -1.56
C ILE A 59 8.50 5.87 -2.58
N GLN A 60 8.96 5.58 -3.80
CA GLN A 60 9.30 6.64 -4.77
C GLN A 60 8.08 7.43 -5.24
N ASN A 61 6.97 6.74 -5.50
CA ASN A 61 5.76 7.33 -6.10
C ASN A 61 4.65 7.68 -5.09
N ALA A 62 4.97 7.77 -3.79
CA ALA A 62 4.00 8.09 -2.76
C ALA A 62 3.27 9.42 -3.02
N ASP A 63 3.98 10.44 -3.51
CA ASP A 63 3.38 11.74 -3.80
C ASP A 63 2.50 11.73 -5.06
N VAL A 64 2.78 10.85 -6.03
CA VAL A 64 1.91 10.67 -7.21
C VAL A 64 0.59 10.04 -6.79
N VAL A 65 0.64 8.99 -5.96
CA VAL A 65 -0.57 8.35 -5.42
C VAL A 65 -1.37 9.34 -4.58
N ALA A 66 -0.71 10.11 -3.70
CA ALA A 66 -1.38 11.16 -2.93
C ALA A 66 -2.05 12.19 -3.84
N LYS A 67 -1.40 12.59 -4.93
CA LYS A 67 -1.97 13.55 -5.87
C LYS A 67 -3.20 12.99 -6.61
N PHE A 68 -3.16 11.72 -6.98
CA PHE A 68 -4.32 11.03 -7.50
C PHE A 68 -5.49 11.06 -6.50
N MET A 69 -5.25 10.68 -5.24
CA MET A 69 -6.29 10.68 -4.19
C MET A 69 -6.93 12.06 -4.01
N GLU A 70 -6.12 13.14 -4.03
CA GLU A 70 -6.64 14.51 -4.02
C GLU A 70 -7.54 14.81 -5.22
N THR A 71 -7.11 14.39 -6.42
CA THR A 71 -7.78 14.68 -7.69
C THR A 71 -9.16 14.03 -7.75
N VAL A 72 -9.28 12.78 -7.27
CA VAL A 72 -10.55 12.05 -7.23
C VAL A 72 -11.34 12.27 -5.94
N GLY A 73 -10.85 13.09 -5.01
CA GLY A 73 -11.53 13.41 -3.75
C GLY A 73 -11.59 12.27 -2.74
N LEU A 74 -10.67 11.30 -2.82
CA LEU A 74 -10.56 10.18 -1.88
C LEU A 74 -9.82 10.62 -0.61
N PRO A 75 -10.43 10.48 0.59
CA PRO A 75 -9.72 10.75 1.83
C PRO A 75 -8.52 9.82 2.01
N TYR A 76 -7.35 10.40 2.25
CA TYR A 76 -6.12 9.64 2.41
C TYR A 76 -5.26 10.19 3.55
N VAL A 77 -4.30 9.38 3.99
CA VAL A 77 -3.24 9.77 4.93
C VAL A 77 -1.90 9.22 4.46
N LYS A 78 -0.85 10.05 4.54
CA LYS A 78 0.53 9.62 4.30
C LYS A 78 1.20 9.22 5.61
N GLY A 79 2.05 8.21 5.55
CA GLY A 79 2.88 7.80 6.67
C GLY A 79 3.77 6.62 6.31
N LYS A 80 4.60 6.17 7.23
CA LYS A 80 5.44 5.00 6.97
C LYS A 80 4.62 3.71 7.08
N THR A 81 5.11 2.62 6.52
CA THR A 81 4.56 1.28 6.75
C THR A 81 5.62 0.38 7.37
N TRP A 82 5.19 -0.67 8.06
CA TRP A 82 6.04 -1.76 8.53
C TRP A 82 5.77 -2.99 7.67
N THR A 83 6.79 -3.47 6.95
CA THR A 83 6.70 -4.70 6.17
C THR A 83 7.31 -5.85 6.97
N THR A 84 6.57 -6.93 7.24
CA THR A 84 7.06 -8.08 8.02
C THR A 84 6.70 -9.44 7.41
N ASP A 85 7.63 -10.40 7.50
CA ASP A 85 7.37 -11.81 7.13
C ASP A 85 6.62 -12.59 8.23
N ALA A 86 6.51 -12.03 9.43
CA ALA A 86 6.17 -12.77 10.63
C ALA A 86 5.02 -12.15 11.43
N VAL A 87 3.83 -12.05 10.80
CA VAL A 87 2.60 -11.51 11.42
C VAL A 87 2.26 -12.11 12.80
N HIS A 88 2.57 -13.40 13.04
CA HIS A 88 2.35 -14.05 14.34
C HIS A 88 3.43 -13.75 15.40
N ARG A 89 4.48 -13.02 15.03
CA ARG A 89 5.58 -12.60 15.91
C ARG A 89 5.57 -11.10 16.17
N GLU A 90 4.53 -10.39 15.73
CA GLU A 90 4.29 -9.01 16.11
C GLU A 90 4.09 -8.90 17.62
N THR A 91 4.98 -8.16 18.28
CA THR A 91 4.88 -7.90 19.72
C THR A 91 4.37 -6.48 19.97
N ARG A 92 3.82 -6.23 21.15
CA ARG A 92 3.46 -4.87 21.57
C ARG A 92 4.65 -3.91 21.50
N ALA A 93 5.86 -4.39 21.85
CA ALA A 93 7.07 -3.58 21.75
C ALA A 93 7.40 -3.19 20.30
N ASN A 94 7.26 -4.12 19.35
CA ASN A 94 7.42 -3.84 17.93
C ASN A 94 6.40 -2.79 17.47
N PHE A 95 5.13 -3.00 17.81
CA PHE A 95 4.03 -2.10 17.47
C PHE A 95 4.29 -0.66 17.95
N GLU A 96 4.58 -0.48 19.24
CA GLU A 96 4.80 0.86 19.81
C GLU A 96 6.04 1.51 19.20
N LYS A 97 7.11 0.75 18.96
CA LYS A 97 8.32 1.26 18.30
C LYS A 97 8.00 1.76 16.89
N ARG A 98 7.34 0.95 16.06
CA ARG A 98 7.03 1.34 14.68
C ARG A 98 6.04 2.49 14.62
N LYS A 99 5.04 2.51 15.50
CA LYS A 99 4.12 3.64 15.62
C LYS A 99 4.86 4.93 15.98
N ALA A 100 5.79 4.88 16.93
CA ALA A 100 6.62 6.04 17.29
C ALA A 100 7.55 6.50 16.15
N ASP A 101 8.01 5.59 15.30
CA ASP A 101 8.82 5.91 14.12
C ASP A 101 8.01 6.52 12.95
N GLY A 102 6.68 6.64 13.12
CA GLY A 102 5.76 7.22 12.14
C GLY A 102 5.07 6.19 11.24
N CYS A 103 5.13 4.89 11.57
CA CYS A 103 4.38 3.88 10.83
C CYS A 103 2.89 3.97 11.15
N ILE A 104 2.08 4.01 10.08
CA ILE A 104 0.61 4.08 10.13
C ILE A 104 -0.03 2.72 9.81
N SER A 105 0.71 1.86 9.12
CA SER A 105 0.28 0.53 8.70
C SER A 105 1.34 -0.55 8.96
N VAL A 106 0.89 -1.81 9.02
CA VAL A 106 1.71 -3.02 8.93
C VAL A 106 1.15 -3.94 7.85
N GLU A 107 2.02 -4.47 7.01
CA GLU A 107 1.71 -5.33 5.85
C GLU A 107 2.92 -6.22 5.54
N MET A 108 2.93 -6.94 4.41
CA MET A 108 3.91 -8.02 4.18
C MET A 108 4.67 -7.90 2.85
N GLU A 109 4.45 -6.85 2.05
CA GLU A 109 4.97 -6.79 0.67
C GLU A 109 5.73 -5.51 0.30
N CYS A 110 5.40 -4.35 0.88
CA CYS A 110 5.77 -3.02 0.37
C CYS A 110 7.28 -2.81 0.25
N ALA A 111 8.03 -3.15 1.30
CA ALA A 111 9.49 -3.00 1.31
C ALA A 111 10.16 -3.87 0.25
N ALA A 112 9.74 -5.14 0.14
CA ALA A 112 10.28 -6.08 -0.83
C ALA A 112 9.99 -5.62 -2.26
N VAL A 113 8.73 -5.27 -2.55
CA VAL A 113 8.31 -4.84 -3.88
C VAL A 113 9.01 -3.55 -4.29
N GLN A 114 9.10 -2.55 -3.40
CA GLN A 114 9.82 -1.32 -3.72
C GLN A 114 11.31 -1.59 -4.00
N ALA A 115 11.96 -2.49 -3.25
CA ALA A 115 13.36 -2.83 -3.46
C ALA A 115 13.59 -3.53 -4.82
N VAL A 116 12.72 -4.49 -5.18
CA VAL A 116 12.75 -5.14 -6.49
C VAL A 116 12.52 -4.13 -7.61
N CYS A 117 11.53 -3.26 -7.47
CA CYS A 117 11.23 -2.23 -8.46
C CYS A 117 12.38 -1.23 -8.63
N ASP A 118 12.98 -0.74 -7.54
CA ASP A 118 14.14 0.15 -7.60
C ASP A 118 15.32 -0.53 -8.32
N TYR A 119 15.61 -1.80 -7.98
CA TYR A 119 16.68 -2.58 -8.61
C TYR A 119 16.45 -2.82 -10.11
N ARG A 120 15.20 -3.13 -10.49
CA ARG A 120 14.81 -3.39 -11.88
C ARG A 120 14.43 -2.13 -12.68
N LYS A 121 14.48 -0.94 -12.05
CA LYS A 121 14.06 0.34 -12.64
C LYS A 121 12.58 0.34 -13.07
N LEU A 122 11.73 -0.26 -12.26
CA LEU A 122 10.27 -0.29 -12.41
C LEU A 122 9.64 0.73 -11.44
N ASN A 123 8.40 1.12 -11.72
CA ASN A 123 7.65 2.09 -10.94
C ASN A 123 6.53 1.41 -10.16
N ALA A 124 6.67 1.33 -8.84
CA ALA A 124 5.62 0.85 -7.95
C ALA A 124 4.79 2.01 -7.38
N TYR A 125 3.48 1.83 -7.28
CA TYR A 125 2.50 2.77 -6.75
C TYR A 125 1.67 2.05 -5.69
N PHE A 126 1.83 2.44 -4.42
CA PHE A 126 1.25 1.72 -3.31
C PHE A 126 0.09 2.48 -2.66
N PHE A 127 -0.94 1.76 -2.28
CA PHE A 127 -1.89 2.22 -1.27
C PHE A 127 -2.48 1.06 -0.49
N PHE A 128 -2.80 1.29 0.78
CA PHE A 128 -3.33 0.26 1.67
C PHE A 128 -4.65 0.67 2.30
N THR A 129 -5.46 -0.33 2.55
CA THR A 129 -6.74 -0.21 3.25
C THR A 129 -6.61 -0.93 4.58
N CYS A 130 -7.36 -0.51 5.59
CA CYS A 130 -7.45 -1.23 6.85
C CYS A 130 -8.89 -1.65 7.09
N GLY A 131 -9.09 -2.72 7.88
CA GLY A 131 -10.44 -3.21 8.22
C GLY A 131 -11.35 -2.17 8.90
N ASP A 132 -10.83 -1.03 9.34
CA ASP A 132 -11.60 0.09 9.88
C ASP A 132 -12.14 1.06 8.79
N LEU A 133 -11.88 0.80 7.49
CA LEU A 133 -12.51 1.54 6.37
C LEU A 133 -14.02 1.28 6.24
N LEU A 134 -14.57 0.36 7.02
CA LEU A 134 -16.02 0.10 7.09
C LEU A 134 -16.83 1.33 7.51
N ASP A 135 -16.19 2.29 8.18
CA ASP A 135 -16.77 3.55 8.62
C ASP A 135 -16.52 4.73 7.64
N ALA A 136 -15.86 4.51 6.51
CA ALA A 136 -15.61 5.55 5.50
C ALA A 136 -16.94 5.98 4.82
N PRO A 137 -17.14 7.27 4.51
CA PRO A 137 -18.26 7.70 3.70
C PRO A 137 -18.25 6.94 2.37
N LYS A 138 -19.41 6.37 2.02
CA LYS A 138 -19.60 5.53 0.83
C LYS A 138 -18.97 6.19 -0.40
N TRP A 139 -18.03 5.49 -1.04
CA TRP A 139 -17.69 5.77 -2.43
C TRP A 139 -18.89 5.38 -3.32
N ASN A 140 -19.11 6.20 -4.35
CA ASN A 140 -20.05 6.08 -5.48
C ASN A 140 -21.47 6.70 -5.37
N GLU A 141 -21.66 7.79 -6.14
CA GLU A 141 -22.90 8.15 -6.86
C GLU A 141 -23.12 7.31 -8.15
N ARG A 142 -22.29 6.28 -8.42
CA ARG A 142 -22.36 5.48 -9.65
C ARG A 142 -22.58 3.96 -9.50
N ILE A 143 -22.86 3.43 -8.31
CA ILE A 143 -23.15 2.00 -8.16
C ILE A 143 -24.60 1.80 -7.72
N GLU A 144 -25.41 1.31 -8.66
CA GLU A 144 -26.78 0.88 -8.42
C GLU A 144 -26.84 -0.23 -7.36
N LYS A 145 -27.95 -0.19 -6.61
CA LYS A 145 -28.34 -1.09 -5.53
C LYS A 145 -28.19 -2.56 -5.95
N ASN A 146 -27.19 -3.27 -5.43
CA ASN A 146 -27.25 -4.68 -4.97
C ASN A 146 -25.88 -5.40 -4.93
N GLN A 147 -24.87 -4.88 -4.22
CA GLN A 147 -23.64 -5.66 -3.98
C GLN A 147 -23.18 -5.66 -2.52
N VAL A 148 -22.73 -6.84 -2.12
CA VAL A 148 -22.41 -7.31 -0.76
C VAL A 148 -21.30 -6.45 -0.16
N LYS A 149 -21.63 -5.64 0.85
CA LYS A 149 -20.72 -4.66 1.45
C LYS A 149 -20.07 -5.16 2.74
N HIS A 150 -18.89 -4.60 3.01
CA HIS A 150 -18.22 -4.49 4.32
C HIS A 150 -17.15 -5.53 4.69
N THR A 151 -16.15 -5.74 3.82
CA THR A 151 -14.86 -6.37 4.21
C THR A 151 -13.67 -5.72 3.50
N GLN A 152 -12.44 -6.09 3.84
CA GLN A 152 -11.22 -5.70 3.10
C GLN A 152 -11.23 -6.17 1.61
N HIS A 153 -12.19 -7.02 1.24
CA HIS A 153 -12.44 -7.54 -0.10
C HIS A 153 -13.58 -6.82 -0.84
N ASP A 154 -13.92 -5.59 -0.44
CA ASP A 154 -14.87 -4.76 -1.19
C ASP A 154 -14.28 -4.46 -2.59
N ALA A 155 -15.11 -4.59 -3.63
CA ALA A 155 -14.73 -4.32 -5.02
C ALA A 155 -14.24 -2.88 -5.21
N GLY A 156 -14.67 -1.96 -4.32
CA GLY A 156 -14.24 -0.56 -4.36
C GLY A 156 -12.72 -0.36 -4.25
N HIS A 157 -11.96 -1.26 -3.62
CA HIS A 157 -10.50 -1.13 -3.59
C HIS A 157 -9.86 -1.41 -4.95
N PHE A 158 -10.43 -2.34 -5.72
CA PHE A 158 -10.00 -2.62 -7.08
C PHE A 158 -10.35 -1.47 -8.03
N ASP A 159 -11.51 -0.84 -7.86
CA ASP A 159 -11.90 0.33 -8.64
C ASP A 159 -10.92 1.49 -8.44
N ILE A 160 -10.50 1.76 -7.19
CA ILE A 160 -9.45 2.76 -6.89
C ILE A 160 -8.13 2.40 -7.60
N ALA A 161 -7.73 1.12 -7.58
CA ALA A 161 -6.52 0.67 -8.25
C ALA A 161 -6.60 0.84 -9.77
N LEU A 162 -7.76 0.57 -10.37
CA LEU A 162 -8.00 0.73 -11.80
C LEU A 162 -7.97 2.20 -12.21
N GLU A 163 -8.63 3.08 -11.44
CA GLU A 163 -8.58 4.52 -11.68
C GLU A 163 -7.17 5.09 -11.52
N LEU A 164 -6.42 4.63 -10.52
CA LEU A 164 -5.01 5.01 -10.36
C LEU A 164 -4.17 4.52 -11.55
N ALA A 165 -4.41 3.30 -12.04
CA ALA A 165 -3.73 2.76 -13.21
C ALA A 165 -4.01 3.60 -14.47
N CYS A 166 -5.25 4.07 -14.66
CA CYS A 166 -5.57 5.03 -15.72
C CYS A 166 -4.83 6.35 -15.53
N TYR A 167 -4.86 6.92 -14.33
CA TYR A 167 -4.23 8.20 -14.00
C TYR A 167 -2.72 8.22 -14.26
N ILE A 168 -2.01 7.13 -14.00
CA ILE A 168 -0.54 7.03 -14.21
C ILE A 168 -0.16 6.62 -15.65
N ALA A 169 -1.13 6.22 -16.47
CA ALA A 169 -0.91 5.85 -17.87
C ALA A 169 -1.11 7.03 -18.84
N GLU A 170 -1.80 8.08 -18.40
CA GLU A 170 -1.92 9.38 -19.08
C GLU A 170 -0.60 10.16 -19.06
#